data_AF-A0A3A9C133-F1
#
_entry.id   AF-A0A3A9C133-F1
#
_cell.length_a   1.000
_cell.length_b   1.000
_cell.length_c   1.000
_cell.angle_alpha   90.00
_cell.angle_beta   90.00
_cell.angle_gamma   90.00
#
_symmetry.space_group_name_H-M   'P 1'
#
loop_
_entity.id
_entity.type
_entity.pdbx_description
1 polymer ?
#
loop_
_entity_poly.entity_id
_entity_poly.type
_entity_poly.pdbx_seq_one_letter_code
_entity_poly.pdbx_strand_id
1 'polypeptide(L)'
;MDLYLQFGHGMKQIAIDLSREWKGTTVILSPRDISPEQLRTWKGGFDKAGVKTLFDPQFYYPKSNHPGLLKYKYWDASFGTKLEGNNTFEEELIQAILEYNDIAGCNSFIIPSAMYEYDEGWINRWRKQCEKLINATKKYVIGKRYILTLAFPENLLLQKEMEIERIIEEIEKYEVDGFYIVAYQPQKKYLVDTPMWLSNLLQICAAIKLSGKKVIMGYGNHQLLCLSAAGVDGMATGTYLNVRHFFNKFEKDDVIQRKSIWYYYPAAMSEYKMGFLDVAYNAGVLQQMKPTKDMDKGFVDLLFAGALPSATAFNETMAFKHYIHCVKIQVQNVSRETYQDTVAANEVMLEMAMRRIEYMEKNGVYAQARSFKDIVDVNRAALQRLDKVRGFQLKHEWKDL
;
A
#
# COMPACT_ATOMS: atom_id res chain seq x y z
N MET A 1 -8.17 8.63 6.79
CA MET A 1 -7.15 7.65 6.35
C MET A 1 -5.79 8.00 6.94
N ASP A 2 -5.05 7.02 7.45
CA ASP A 2 -3.67 7.16 7.93
C ASP A 2 -2.65 6.60 6.93
N LEU A 3 -1.40 7.09 6.99
CA LEU A 3 -0.28 6.46 6.26
C LEU A 3 0.46 5.48 7.16
N TYR A 4 0.56 4.22 6.73
CA TYR A 4 1.39 3.18 7.33
C TYR A 4 2.65 2.96 6.49
N LEU A 5 3.68 2.37 7.08
CA LEU A 5 4.91 2.02 6.39
C LEU A 5 4.91 0.53 6.01
N GLN A 6 4.85 0.23 4.72
CA GLN A 6 5.05 -1.12 4.19
C GLN A 6 6.54 -1.46 4.27
N PHE A 7 6.90 -2.39 5.14
CA PHE A 7 8.30 -2.71 5.39
C PHE A 7 8.96 -3.41 4.20
N GLY A 8 10.19 -3.02 3.91
CA GLY A 8 11.03 -3.59 2.88
C GLY A 8 12.51 -3.48 3.24
N HIS A 9 13.39 -3.87 2.32
CA HIS A 9 14.82 -3.81 2.52
C HIS A 9 15.31 -2.41 2.97
N GLY A 10 16.16 -2.36 3.99
CA GLY A 10 16.76 -1.11 4.50
C GLY A 10 15.81 -0.18 5.29
N MET A 11 14.56 -0.58 5.56
CA MET A 11 13.57 0.35 6.13
C MET A 11 13.64 0.56 7.65
N LYS A 12 14.43 -0.21 8.39
CA LYS A 12 14.48 -0.13 9.86
C LYS A 12 14.74 1.31 10.36
N GLN A 13 15.84 1.92 9.90
CA GLN A 13 16.23 3.25 10.37
C GLN A 13 15.25 4.32 9.88
N ILE A 14 14.79 4.20 8.62
CA ILE A 14 13.79 5.10 8.05
C ILE A 14 12.50 5.07 8.88
N ALA A 15 12.01 3.89 9.28
CA ALA A 15 10.82 3.76 10.10
C ALA A 15 10.99 4.40 11.48
N ILE A 16 12.14 4.22 12.13
CA ILE A 16 12.46 4.85 13.42
C ILE A 16 12.53 6.38 13.29
N ASP A 17 13.24 6.88 12.28
CA ASP A 17 13.42 8.32 12.06
C ASP A 17 12.08 9.00 11.79
N LEU A 18 11.28 8.44 10.87
CA LEU A 18 9.96 8.98 10.54
C LEU A 18 9.00 8.85 11.71
N SER A 19 9.04 7.77 12.49
CA SER A 19 8.20 7.63 13.68
C SER A 19 8.50 8.72 14.71
N ARG A 20 9.78 9.02 14.96
CA ARG A 20 10.16 10.13 15.86
C ARG A 20 9.68 11.47 15.35
N GLU A 21 9.88 11.74 14.05
CA GLU A 21 9.44 12.98 13.41
C GLU A 21 7.91 13.14 13.48
N TRP A 22 7.17 12.06 13.31
CA TRP A 22 5.70 12.07 13.28
C TRP A 22 5.04 11.86 14.64
N LYS A 23 5.83 11.66 15.70
CA LYS A 23 5.37 11.29 17.05
C LYS A 23 4.55 9.98 17.06
N GLY A 24 5.00 9.01 16.28
CA GLY A 24 4.40 7.69 16.14
C GLY A 24 4.08 7.33 14.69
N THR A 25 4.11 6.04 14.39
CA THR A 25 3.67 5.50 13.09
C THR A 25 3.30 4.02 13.21
N THR A 26 2.62 3.47 12.21
CA THR A 26 2.39 2.03 12.07
C THR A 26 3.26 1.47 10.96
N VAL A 27 3.89 0.32 11.20
CA VAL A 27 4.72 -0.42 10.23
C VAL A 27 4.12 -1.80 10.01
N ILE A 28 3.92 -2.18 8.75
CA ILE A 28 3.54 -3.55 8.34
C ILE A 28 4.81 -4.32 8.00
N LEU A 29 5.22 -5.22 8.88
CA LEU A 29 6.45 -6.00 8.80
C LEU A 29 6.33 -7.09 7.72
N SER A 30 7.47 -7.34 7.06
CA SER A 30 7.59 -8.19 5.86
C SER A 30 8.55 -9.36 6.16
N PRO A 31 8.07 -10.60 6.37
CA PRO A 31 8.92 -11.78 6.59
C PRO A 31 9.89 -12.05 5.42
N ARG A 32 9.59 -11.55 4.21
CA ARG A 32 10.52 -11.55 3.08
C ARG A 32 11.79 -10.74 3.36
N ASP A 33 11.67 -9.64 4.10
CA ASP A 33 12.72 -8.62 4.28
C ASP A 33 13.28 -8.54 5.71
N ILE A 34 12.66 -9.23 6.69
CA ILE A 34 13.11 -9.34 8.08
C ILE A 34 13.23 -10.81 8.47
N SER A 35 14.31 -11.23 9.15
CA SER A 35 14.42 -12.58 9.72
C SER A 35 13.74 -12.68 11.10
N PRO A 36 13.42 -13.90 11.58
CA PRO A 36 12.95 -14.12 12.95
C PRO A 36 13.82 -13.48 14.05
N GLU A 37 15.15 -13.56 13.92
CA GLU A 37 16.11 -13.01 14.87
C GLU A 37 16.10 -11.49 14.83
N GLN A 38 16.01 -10.91 13.63
CA GLN A 38 15.88 -9.46 13.45
C GLN A 38 14.57 -8.96 14.07
N LEU A 39 13.47 -9.69 13.90
CA LEU A 39 12.17 -9.37 14.49
C LEU A 39 12.27 -9.24 16.02
N ARG A 40 12.88 -10.23 16.69
CA ARG A 40 13.14 -10.21 18.15
C ARG A 40 14.01 -9.02 18.54
N THR A 41 15.10 -8.79 17.80
CA THR A 41 16.10 -7.77 18.13
C THR A 41 15.57 -6.34 17.92
N TRP A 42 14.74 -6.13 16.90
CA TRP A 42 14.30 -4.79 16.51
C TRP A 42 13.09 -4.29 17.29
N LYS A 43 12.32 -5.19 17.91
CA LYS A 43 11.12 -4.86 18.69
C LYS A 43 11.36 -3.74 19.71
N GLY A 44 12.39 -3.87 20.56
CA GLY A 44 12.69 -2.86 21.57
C GLY A 44 13.09 -1.49 20.98
N GLY A 45 13.67 -1.47 19.78
CA GLY A 45 13.98 -0.23 19.06
C GLY A 45 12.74 0.45 18.50
N PHE A 46 11.79 -0.34 17.97
CA PHE A 46 10.49 0.15 17.51
C PHE A 46 9.64 0.69 18.65
N ASP A 47 9.59 -0.01 19.79
CA ASP A 47 8.83 0.43 20.96
C ASP A 47 9.34 1.78 21.49
N LYS A 48 10.67 1.93 21.65
CA LYS A 48 11.29 3.19 22.09
C LYS A 48 11.04 4.36 21.13
N ALA A 49 10.77 4.07 19.85
CA ALA A 49 10.49 5.09 18.85
C ALA A 49 8.99 5.39 18.69
N GLY A 50 8.09 4.66 19.37
CA GLY A 50 6.64 4.80 19.21
C GLY A 50 6.10 4.16 17.92
N VAL A 51 6.80 3.16 17.39
CA VAL A 51 6.38 2.41 16.20
C VAL A 51 5.40 1.31 16.63
N LYS A 52 4.16 1.39 16.13
CA LYS A 52 3.18 0.29 16.19
C LYS A 52 3.47 -0.69 15.06
N THR A 53 3.32 -1.98 15.31
CA THR A 53 3.63 -3.04 14.36
C THR A 53 2.37 -3.82 13.95
N LEU A 54 2.31 -4.16 12.68
CA LEU A 54 1.49 -5.23 12.13
C LEU A 54 2.44 -6.24 11.46
N PHE A 55 2.06 -7.51 11.42
CA PHE A 55 2.84 -8.56 10.78
C PHE A 55 2.04 -9.12 9.61
N ASP A 56 2.46 -8.83 8.38
CA ASP A 56 1.89 -9.43 7.17
C ASP A 56 2.59 -10.78 6.94
N PRO A 57 1.89 -11.93 7.04
CA PRO A 57 2.52 -13.24 6.84
C PRO A 57 3.06 -13.45 5.42
N GLN A 58 2.62 -12.62 4.45
CA GLN A 58 2.98 -12.65 3.04
C GLN A 58 2.69 -13.97 2.32
N PHE A 59 1.70 -14.74 2.78
CA PHE A 59 1.34 -16.05 2.25
C PHE A 59 0.61 -16.02 0.88
N TYR A 60 0.87 -15.00 0.06
CA TYR A 60 0.23 -14.79 -1.25
C TYR A 60 0.60 -15.86 -2.27
N TYR A 61 1.87 -16.30 -2.25
CA TYR A 61 2.40 -17.33 -3.14
C TYR A 61 3.04 -18.45 -2.30
N PRO A 62 2.25 -19.39 -1.78
CA PRO A 62 2.72 -20.45 -0.88
C PRO A 62 3.86 -21.32 -1.45
N LYS A 63 3.97 -21.40 -2.78
CA LYS A 63 5.03 -22.15 -3.49
C LYS A 63 6.34 -21.36 -3.69
N SER A 64 6.43 -20.12 -3.20
CA SER A 64 7.65 -19.32 -3.35
C SER A 64 8.81 -19.93 -2.56
N ASN A 65 9.99 -19.96 -3.18
CA ASN A 65 11.26 -20.37 -2.59
C ASN A 65 12.12 -19.17 -2.15
N HIS A 66 11.51 -18.01 -1.89
CA HIS A 66 12.25 -16.82 -1.51
C HIS A 66 13.03 -17.05 -0.20
N PRO A 67 14.37 -16.83 -0.17
CA PRO A 67 15.22 -17.18 0.98
C PRO A 67 14.82 -16.53 2.31
N GLY A 68 14.21 -15.35 2.27
CA GLY A 68 13.69 -14.67 3.47
C GLY A 68 12.49 -15.40 4.10
N LEU A 69 11.56 -15.87 3.27
CA LEU A 69 10.33 -16.52 3.72
C LEU A 69 10.61 -17.92 4.29
N LEU A 70 11.53 -18.66 3.65
CA LEU A 70 11.97 -19.99 4.10
C LEU A 70 12.58 -20.01 5.52
N LYS A 71 12.91 -18.84 6.10
CA LYS A 71 13.40 -18.74 7.48
C LYS A 71 12.28 -18.87 8.52
N TYR A 72 11.03 -18.74 8.11
CA TYR A 72 9.88 -18.79 9.00
C TYR A 72 9.31 -20.21 9.05
N LYS A 73 9.07 -20.72 10.25
CA LYS A 73 8.56 -22.09 10.49
C LYS A 73 7.26 -22.41 9.75
N TYR A 74 6.42 -21.41 9.50
CA TYR A 74 5.15 -21.57 8.80
C TYR A 74 5.30 -21.67 7.28
N TRP A 75 6.52 -21.46 6.76
CA TRP A 75 6.81 -21.53 5.34
C TRP A 75 7.37 -22.90 4.97
N ASP A 76 6.46 -23.82 4.62
CA ASP A 76 6.83 -25.14 4.12
C ASP A 76 6.74 -25.17 2.59
N ALA A 77 7.88 -25.02 1.91
CA ALA A 77 7.95 -25.10 0.46
C ALA A 77 7.75 -26.53 -0.09
N SER A 78 7.79 -27.56 0.77
CA SER A 78 7.70 -28.96 0.36
C SER A 78 6.26 -29.43 0.16
N PHE A 79 5.25 -28.72 0.69
CA PHE A 79 3.85 -29.18 0.76
C PHE A 79 3.76 -30.64 1.24
N GLY A 80 4.67 -31.05 2.13
CA GLY A 80 4.65 -32.39 2.68
C GLY A 80 3.34 -32.60 3.40
N THR A 81 2.49 -33.47 2.88
CA THR A 81 1.26 -33.89 3.54
C THR A 81 1.65 -34.49 4.89
N LYS A 82 1.58 -33.70 5.96
CA LYS A 82 1.70 -34.23 7.32
C LYS A 82 0.43 -35.01 7.59
N LEU A 83 0.50 -36.32 7.35
CA LEU A 83 -0.59 -37.28 7.50
C LEU A 83 -0.91 -37.60 8.99
N GLU A 84 -0.20 -37.01 9.95
CA GLU A 84 -0.20 -37.44 11.36
C GLU A 84 -0.40 -36.30 12.37
N GLY A 85 -1.25 -35.31 12.05
CA GLY A 85 -1.62 -34.23 12.97
C GLY A 85 -3.11 -34.27 13.33
N ASN A 86 -3.44 -34.02 14.61
CA ASN A 86 -4.84 -33.78 15.04
C ASN A 86 -5.38 -32.42 14.56
N ASN A 87 -4.50 -31.52 14.12
CA ASN A 87 -4.84 -30.17 13.65
C ASN A 87 -4.88 -30.13 12.12
N THR A 88 -5.73 -29.27 11.55
CA THR A 88 -5.71 -29.03 10.10
C THR A 88 -4.50 -28.17 9.70
N PHE A 89 -4.16 -28.17 8.41
CA PHE A 89 -3.12 -27.30 7.86
C PHE A 89 -3.32 -25.82 8.24
N GLU A 90 -4.56 -25.32 8.15
CA GLU A 90 -4.88 -23.93 8.49
C GLU A 90 -4.65 -23.65 9.98
N GLU A 91 -4.98 -24.60 10.86
CA GLU A 91 -4.74 -24.47 12.30
C GLU A 91 -3.25 -24.41 12.64
N GLU A 92 -2.43 -25.25 12.01
CA GLU A 92 -0.96 -25.22 12.17
C GLU A 92 -0.37 -23.91 11.63
N LEU A 93 -0.82 -23.48 10.45
CA LEU A 93 -0.38 -22.23 9.81
C LEU A 93 -0.66 -21.02 10.71
N ILE A 94 -1.88 -20.91 11.25
CA ILE A 94 -2.29 -19.80 12.12
C ILE A 94 -1.47 -19.77 13.41
N GLN A 95 -1.28 -20.93 14.07
CA GLN A 95 -0.47 -21.00 15.29
C GLN A 95 0.99 -20.61 15.05
N ALA A 96 1.57 -21.07 13.94
CA ALA A 96 2.94 -20.75 13.59
C ALA A 96 3.13 -19.27 13.21
N ILE A 97 2.14 -18.63 12.57
CA ILE A 97 2.14 -17.18 12.32
C ILE A 97 1.97 -16.39 13.63
N LEU A 98 1.13 -16.87 14.56
CA LEU A 98 0.88 -16.23 15.85
C LEU A 98 2.16 -16.07 16.67
N GLU A 99 3.06 -17.06 16.65
CA GLU A 99 4.38 -16.95 17.29
C GLU A 99 5.13 -15.68 16.84
N TYR A 100 5.17 -15.39 15.54
CA TYR A 100 5.86 -14.21 15.02
C TYR A 100 5.08 -12.92 15.23
N ASN A 101 3.74 -12.97 15.17
CA ASN A 101 2.88 -11.84 15.50
C ASN A 101 3.09 -11.39 16.95
N ASP A 102 3.25 -12.33 17.89
CA ASP A 102 3.51 -12.06 19.31
C ASP A 102 4.92 -11.53 19.54
N ILE A 103 5.93 -12.09 18.88
CA ILE A 103 7.30 -11.54 18.90
C ILE A 103 7.30 -10.09 18.39
N ALA A 104 6.54 -9.82 17.33
CA ALA A 104 6.38 -8.47 16.79
C ALA A 104 5.55 -7.55 17.70
N GLY A 105 4.88 -8.09 18.73
CA GLY A 105 4.01 -7.38 19.66
C GLY A 105 2.83 -6.68 19.00
N CYS A 106 2.22 -7.33 18.01
CA CYS A 106 1.08 -6.78 17.29
C CYS A 106 -0.22 -6.93 18.11
N ASN A 107 -1.08 -5.90 18.10
CA ASN A 107 -2.43 -5.94 18.69
C ASN A 107 -3.50 -6.49 17.73
N SER A 108 -3.12 -6.63 16.46
CA SER A 108 -3.96 -7.20 15.41
C SER A 108 -3.24 -8.37 14.77
N PHE A 109 -4.03 -9.35 14.36
CA PHE A 109 -3.57 -10.52 13.64
C PHE A 109 -4.05 -10.42 12.20
N ILE A 110 -3.10 -10.29 11.27
CA ILE A 110 -3.40 -10.36 9.84
C ILE A 110 -3.52 -11.83 9.47
N ILE A 111 -4.75 -12.26 9.17
CA ILE A 111 -5.05 -13.61 8.71
C ILE A 111 -4.45 -13.75 7.30
N PRO A 112 -3.61 -14.77 7.05
CA PRO A 112 -2.96 -14.96 5.75
C PRO A 112 -4.01 -15.23 4.65
N SER A 113 -3.62 -15.05 3.39
CA SER A 113 -4.42 -15.48 2.25
C SER A 113 -3.52 -15.74 1.05
N ALA A 114 -3.88 -16.76 0.27
CA ALA A 114 -3.21 -17.10 -0.97
C ALA A 114 -3.85 -16.37 -2.14
N MET A 115 -3.04 -15.92 -3.09
CA MET A 115 -3.48 -15.30 -4.32
C MET A 115 -3.67 -16.39 -5.38
N TYR A 116 -4.92 -16.70 -5.69
CA TYR A 116 -5.28 -17.64 -6.76
C TYR A 116 -5.54 -16.90 -8.07
N GLU A 117 -5.18 -17.51 -9.19
CA GLU A 117 -5.56 -17.01 -10.51
C GLU A 117 -7.09 -16.96 -10.66
N TYR A 118 -7.59 -15.87 -11.26
CA TYR A 118 -9.01 -15.66 -11.43
C TYR A 118 -9.58 -16.50 -12.57
N ASP A 119 -10.58 -17.32 -12.26
CA ASP A 119 -11.37 -18.15 -13.18
C ASP A 119 -12.80 -18.33 -12.66
N GLU A 120 -13.65 -19.05 -13.39
CA GLU A 120 -15.07 -19.28 -13.04
C GLU A 120 -15.28 -19.91 -11.65
N GLY A 121 -14.34 -20.74 -11.19
CA GLY A 121 -14.39 -21.39 -9.88
C GLY A 121 -13.70 -20.62 -8.76
N TRP A 122 -13.12 -19.46 -9.06
CA TRP A 122 -12.28 -18.70 -8.12
C TRP A 122 -13.02 -18.36 -6.83
N ILE A 123 -14.23 -17.80 -6.92
CA ILE A 123 -14.99 -17.34 -5.75
C ILE A 123 -15.26 -18.48 -4.76
N ASN A 124 -15.58 -19.67 -5.26
CA ASN A 124 -15.85 -20.84 -4.42
C ASN A 124 -14.59 -21.32 -3.69
N ARG A 125 -13.45 -21.37 -4.39
CA ARG A 125 -12.17 -21.77 -3.79
C ARG A 125 -11.69 -20.74 -2.78
N TRP A 126 -11.74 -19.46 -3.15
CA TRP A 126 -11.36 -18.34 -2.32
C TRP A 126 -12.20 -18.29 -1.05
N ARG A 127 -13.54 -18.37 -1.16
CA ARG A 127 -14.45 -18.39 -0.01
C ARG A 127 -14.14 -19.51 0.98
N LYS A 128 -14.03 -20.74 0.48
CA LYS A 128 -13.73 -21.92 1.31
C LYS A 128 -12.40 -21.76 2.06
N GLN A 129 -11.40 -21.15 1.42
CA GLN A 129 -10.11 -20.91 2.05
C GLN A 129 -10.21 -19.84 3.14
N CYS A 130 -10.90 -18.73 2.87
CA CYS A 130 -11.14 -17.67 3.86
C CYS A 130 -11.87 -18.20 5.09
N GLU A 131 -12.95 -18.96 4.92
CA GLU A 131 -13.72 -19.54 6.03
C GLU A 131 -12.86 -20.43 6.93
N LYS A 132 -12.06 -21.32 6.34
CA LYS A 132 -11.17 -22.19 7.12
C LYS A 132 -10.14 -21.41 7.92
N LEU A 133 -9.53 -20.39 7.31
CA LEU A 133 -8.52 -19.56 7.97
C LEU A 133 -9.12 -18.68 9.06
N ILE A 134 -10.32 -18.13 8.85
CA ILE A 134 -11.07 -17.38 9.88
C ILE A 134 -11.41 -18.30 11.05
N ASN A 135 -11.94 -19.50 10.79
CA ASN A 135 -12.30 -20.45 11.84
C ASN A 135 -11.08 -20.90 12.65
N ALA A 136 -9.96 -21.19 11.97
CA ALA A 136 -8.69 -21.47 12.63
C ALA A 136 -8.20 -20.28 13.47
N THR A 137 -8.32 -19.05 12.95
CA THR A 137 -7.96 -17.82 13.69
C THR A 137 -8.78 -17.67 14.96
N LYS A 138 -10.11 -17.80 14.88
CA LYS A 138 -11.02 -17.70 16.03
C LYS A 138 -10.71 -18.73 17.12
N LYS A 139 -10.18 -19.90 16.76
CA LYS A 139 -9.82 -20.98 17.69
C LYS A 139 -8.54 -20.69 18.48
N TYR A 140 -7.53 -20.09 17.86
CA TYR A 140 -6.19 -19.99 18.45
C TYR A 140 -5.72 -18.56 18.78
N VAL A 141 -6.27 -17.54 18.12
CA VAL A 141 -5.85 -16.15 18.30
C VAL A 141 -6.83 -15.47 19.24
N ILE A 142 -6.43 -15.17 20.48
CA ILE A 142 -7.31 -14.57 21.49
C ILE A 142 -6.85 -13.15 21.83
N GLY A 143 -7.80 -12.24 22.05
CA GLY A 143 -7.52 -10.87 22.53
C GLY A 143 -6.88 -9.94 21.49
N LYS A 144 -6.90 -10.32 20.20
CA LYS A 144 -6.41 -9.50 19.08
C LYS A 144 -7.53 -9.25 18.08
N ARG A 145 -7.44 -8.15 17.34
CA ARG A 145 -8.34 -7.90 16.21
C ARG A 145 -7.97 -8.77 15.01
N TYR A 146 -8.95 -9.36 14.35
CA TYR A 146 -8.77 -10.20 13.16
C TYR A 146 -8.89 -9.35 11.90
N ILE A 147 -7.81 -9.31 11.12
CA ILE A 147 -7.74 -8.56 9.87
C ILE A 147 -7.54 -9.56 8.73
N LEU A 148 -8.56 -9.84 7.92
CA LEU A 148 -8.45 -10.81 6.83
C LEU A 148 -7.69 -10.22 5.64
N THR A 149 -6.70 -10.96 5.13
CA THR A 149 -6.03 -10.57 3.88
C THR A 149 -6.92 -10.84 2.68
N LEU A 150 -7.18 -9.81 1.87
CA LEU A 150 -7.82 -9.91 0.56
C LEU A 150 -6.76 -9.81 -0.54
N ALA A 151 -6.29 -10.96 -1.02
CA ALA A 151 -5.28 -11.05 -2.05
C ALA A 151 -5.94 -11.11 -3.44
N PHE A 152 -6.10 -9.96 -4.10
CA PHE A 152 -6.77 -9.85 -5.38
C PHE A 152 -5.80 -10.08 -6.56
N PRO A 153 -6.03 -11.11 -7.39
CA PRO A 153 -5.20 -11.37 -8.57
C PRO A 153 -5.46 -10.32 -9.67
N GLU A 154 -4.55 -10.28 -10.65
CA GLU A 154 -4.48 -9.26 -11.71
C GLU A 154 -5.81 -9.01 -12.42
N ASN A 155 -6.53 -10.08 -12.75
CA ASN A 155 -7.74 -10.02 -13.57
C ASN A 155 -9.02 -9.80 -12.76
N LEU A 156 -9.00 -9.90 -11.43
CA LEU A 156 -10.22 -9.80 -10.60
C LEU A 156 -10.86 -8.41 -10.69
N LEU A 157 -10.06 -7.37 -10.54
CA LEU A 157 -10.56 -5.99 -10.52
C LEU A 157 -10.86 -5.46 -11.93
N LEU A 158 -10.62 -6.26 -12.97
CA LEU A 158 -11.00 -5.95 -14.36
C LEU A 158 -12.39 -6.45 -14.73
N GLN A 159 -13.04 -7.18 -13.82
CA GLN A 159 -14.36 -7.77 -14.06
C GLN A 159 -15.49 -6.74 -14.04
N LYS A 160 -16.64 -7.16 -14.57
CA LYS A 160 -17.87 -6.37 -14.60
C LYS A 160 -18.44 -6.20 -13.20
N GLU A 161 -19.25 -5.16 -13.02
CA GLU A 161 -19.83 -4.77 -11.73
C GLU A 161 -20.56 -5.92 -11.02
N MET A 162 -21.34 -6.72 -11.75
CA MET A 162 -22.06 -7.87 -11.18
C MET A 162 -21.11 -8.88 -10.50
N GLU A 163 -19.92 -9.13 -11.07
CA GLU A 163 -18.95 -10.04 -10.46
C GLU A 163 -18.31 -9.42 -9.22
N ILE A 164 -18.08 -8.11 -9.24
CA ILE A 164 -17.54 -7.37 -8.09
C ILE A 164 -18.55 -7.34 -6.93
N GLU A 165 -19.83 -7.10 -7.21
CA GLU A 165 -20.87 -7.11 -6.18
C GLU A 165 -21.03 -8.51 -5.56
N ARG A 166 -20.95 -9.59 -6.35
CA ARG A 166 -20.92 -10.96 -5.81
C ARG A 166 -19.74 -11.19 -4.84
N ILE A 167 -18.59 -10.58 -5.11
CA ILE A 167 -17.43 -10.67 -4.20
C ILE A 167 -17.68 -9.85 -2.94
N ILE A 168 -18.25 -8.65 -3.06
CA ILE A 168 -18.60 -7.78 -1.94
C ILE A 168 -19.59 -8.50 -1.00
N GLU A 169 -20.63 -9.12 -1.54
CA GLU A 169 -21.60 -9.91 -0.77
C GLU A 169 -20.95 -11.02 0.05
N GLU A 170 -19.92 -11.69 -0.49
CA GLU A 170 -19.16 -12.70 0.26
C GLU A 170 -18.24 -12.08 1.33
N ILE A 171 -17.60 -10.95 1.03
CA ILE A 171 -16.72 -10.23 1.97
C ILE A 171 -17.51 -9.77 3.20
N GLU A 172 -18.70 -9.22 3.02
CA GLU A 172 -19.54 -8.68 4.10
C GLU A 172 -19.95 -9.75 5.13
N LYS A 173 -20.07 -11.01 4.71
CA LYS A 173 -20.44 -12.14 5.57
C LYS A 173 -19.33 -12.54 6.55
N TYR A 174 -18.07 -12.17 6.30
CA TYR A 174 -16.97 -12.61 7.15
C TYR A 174 -16.95 -11.90 8.50
N GLU A 175 -17.04 -12.67 9.59
CA GLU A 175 -16.93 -12.18 10.96
C GLU A 175 -15.48 -11.87 11.36
N VAL A 176 -14.95 -10.79 10.82
CA VAL A 176 -13.64 -10.20 11.11
C VAL A 176 -13.77 -8.70 11.38
N ASP A 177 -12.79 -8.13 12.08
CA ASP A 177 -12.75 -6.70 12.45
C ASP A 177 -12.35 -5.80 11.26
N GLY A 178 -11.77 -6.37 10.22
CA GLY A 178 -11.35 -5.64 9.04
C GLY A 178 -10.60 -6.46 8.02
N PHE A 179 -10.09 -5.77 7.02
CA PHE A 179 -9.41 -6.36 5.89
C PHE A 179 -8.10 -5.63 5.57
N TYR A 180 -7.11 -6.43 5.19
CA TYR A 180 -5.86 -5.97 4.63
C TYR A 180 -5.85 -6.33 3.14
N ILE A 181 -5.98 -5.33 2.27
CA ILE A 181 -6.17 -5.52 0.85
C ILE A 181 -4.81 -5.46 0.15
N VAL A 182 -4.53 -6.46 -0.67
CA VAL A 182 -3.37 -6.51 -1.56
C VAL A 182 -3.88 -6.80 -2.96
N ALA A 183 -3.85 -5.78 -3.81
CA ALA A 183 -4.34 -5.85 -5.17
C ALA A 183 -3.18 -5.88 -6.16
N TYR A 184 -3.13 -6.93 -6.98
CA TYR A 184 -2.17 -7.05 -8.06
C TYR A 184 -2.46 -5.99 -9.13
N GLN A 185 -1.43 -5.22 -9.51
CA GLN A 185 -1.58 -4.19 -10.54
C GLN A 185 -1.42 -4.77 -11.96
N PRO A 186 -2.33 -4.45 -12.90
CA PRO A 186 -2.32 -5.00 -14.24
C PRO A 186 -1.05 -4.62 -15.00
N GLN A 187 -0.55 -5.57 -15.78
CA GLN A 187 0.62 -5.43 -16.64
C GLN A 187 1.90 -5.05 -15.88
N LYS A 188 1.95 -5.29 -14.56
CA LYS A 188 3.04 -4.87 -13.65
C LYS A 188 3.34 -3.36 -13.74
N LYS A 189 2.37 -2.54 -14.15
CA LYS A 189 2.54 -1.07 -14.19
C LYS A 189 2.63 -0.53 -12.79
N TYR A 190 3.46 0.50 -12.57
CA TYR A 190 3.54 1.19 -11.29
C TYR A 190 2.33 2.10 -11.04
N LEU A 191 1.87 2.81 -12.08
CA LEU A 191 0.64 3.59 -12.07
C LEU A 191 -0.33 2.92 -13.03
N VAL A 192 -1.51 2.57 -12.54
CA VAL A 192 -2.51 1.79 -13.27
C VAL A 192 -3.31 2.75 -14.14
N ASP A 193 -3.25 2.57 -15.45
CA ASP A 193 -3.97 3.39 -16.43
C ASP A 193 -5.35 2.81 -16.80
N THR A 194 -5.82 1.79 -16.08
CA THR A 194 -7.08 1.10 -16.34
C THR A 194 -8.15 1.57 -15.35
N PRO A 195 -9.15 2.39 -15.76
CA PRO A 195 -10.16 2.94 -14.85
C PRO A 195 -11.00 1.90 -14.12
N MET A 196 -11.27 0.77 -14.76
CA MET A 196 -12.05 -0.33 -14.16
C MET A 196 -11.39 -0.86 -12.89
N TRP A 197 -10.07 -1.03 -12.91
CA TRP A 197 -9.30 -1.57 -11.79
C TRP A 197 -9.43 -0.70 -10.55
N LEU A 198 -9.19 0.61 -10.71
CA LEU A 198 -9.27 1.57 -9.60
C LEU A 198 -10.71 1.78 -9.13
N SER A 199 -11.66 1.81 -10.06
CA SER A 199 -13.08 1.94 -9.72
C SER A 199 -13.56 0.77 -8.87
N ASN A 200 -13.27 -0.46 -9.29
CA ASN A 200 -13.70 -1.67 -8.58
C ASN A 200 -13.00 -1.79 -7.21
N LEU A 201 -11.73 -1.38 -7.12
CA LEU A 201 -11.05 -1.28 -5.82
C LEU A 201 -11.74 -0.29 -4.88
N LEU A 202 -12.11 0.90 -5.36
CA LEU A 202 -12.86 1.89 -4.57
C LEU A 202 -14.22 1.35 -4.12
N GLN A 203 -14.95 0.64 -4.99
CA GLN A 203 -16.25 0.05 -4.64
C GLN A 203 -16.12 -0.98 -3.51
N ILE A 204 -15.16 -1.89 -3.62
CA ILE A 204 -14.91 -2.90 -2.58
C ILE A 204 -14.52 -2.23 -1.26
N CYS A 205 -13.58 -1.27 -1.29
CA CYS A 205 -13.18 -0.54 -0.09
C CYS A 205 -14.37 0.18 0.58
N ALA A 206 -15.19 0.86 -0.20
CA ALA A 206 -16.34 1.59 0.31
C ALA A 206 -17.41 0.66 0.88
N ALA A 207 -17.70 -0.47 0.22
CA ALA A 207 -18.64 -1.46 0.73
C ALA A 207 -18.18 -2.03 2.08
N ILE A 208 -16.89 -2.39 2.18
CA ILE A 208 -16.32 -2.87 3.44
C ILE A 208 -16.45 -1.81 4.54
N LYS A 209 -16.14 -0.55 4.24
CA LYS A 209 -16.28 0.54 5.21
C LYS A 209 -17.73 0.76 5.65
N LEU A 210 -18.68 0.76 4.72
CA LEU A 210 -20.12 0.85 5.01
C LEU A 210 -20.62 -0.33 5.86
N SER A 211 -19.98 -1.50 5.76
CA SER A 211 -20.26 -2.64 6.66
C SER A 211 -19.65 -2.48 8.08
N GLY A 212 -19.08 -1.32 8.41
CA GLY A 212 -18.50 -1.02 9.73
C GLY A 212 -17.14 -1.69 10.00
N LYS A 213 -16.45 -2.17 8.96
CA LYS A 213 -15.18 -2.91 9.09
C LYS A 213 -13.98 -2.04 8.76
N LYS A 214 -12.83 -2.35 9.35
CA LYS A 214 -11.57 -1.64 9.06
C LYS A 214 -11.03 -2.01 7.67
N VAL A 215 -10.49 -1.06 6.92
CA VAL A 215 -9.79 -1.28 5.65
C VAL A 215 -8.36 -0.76 5.72
N ILE A 216 -7.39 -1.63 5.41
CA ILE A 216 -5.99 -1.27 5.26
C ILE A 216 -5.54 -1.67 3.86
N MET A 217 -5.12 -0.71 3.04
CA MET A 217 -4.55 -0.99 1.71
C MET A 217 -3.04 -1.21 1.83
N GLY A 218 -2.56 -2.41 1.48
CA GLY A 218 -1.14 -2.72 1.37
C GLY A 218 -0.53 -2.25 0.06
N TYR A 219 0.80 -2.04 0.04
CA TYR A 219 1.55 -1.74 -1.18
C TYR A 219 0.98 -0.57 -2.01
N GLY A 220 0.55 0.50 -1.36
CA GLY A 220 0.00 1.68 -2.02
C GLY A 220 1.05 2.69 -2.48
N ASN A 221 0.72 3.43 -3.54
CA ASN A 221 1.44 4.61 -4.00
C ASN A 221 0.52 5.84 -3.95
N HIS A 222 1.01 6.98 -4.45
CA HIS A 222 0.24 8.22 -4.50
C HIS A 222 -1.01 8.16 -5.41
N GLN A 223 -1.13 7.21 -6.33
CA GLN A 223 -2.37 7.02 -7.10
C GLN A 223 -3.54 6.64 -6.18
N LEU A 224 -3.26 5.86 -5.13
CA LEU A 224 -4.28 5.33 -4.22
C LEU A 224 -4.71 6.34 -3.15
N LEU A 225 -4.26 7.60 -3.20
CA LEU A 225 -4.76 8.66 -2.31
C LEU A 225 -6.28 8.84 -2.41
N CYS A 226 -6.87 8.54 -3.58
CA CYS A 226 -8.31 8.57 -3.79
C CYS A 226 -9.09 7.56 -2.95
N LEU A 227 -8.44 6.52 -2.38
CA LEU A 227 -9.05 5.60 -1.43
C LEU A 227 -9.55 6.31 -0.16
N SER A 228 -9.03 7.51 0.13
CA SER A 228 -9.61 8.37 1.16
C SER A 228 -11.11 8.59 0.98
N ALA A 229 -11.60 8.74 -0.26
CA ALA A 229 -13.02 8.93 -0.58
C ALA A 229 -13.88 7.69 -0.30
N ALA A 230 -13.28 6.51 -0.17
CA ALA A 230 -13.96 5.29 0.24
C ALA A 230 -13.95 5.09 1.77
N GLY A 231 -13.43 6.04 2.55
CA GLY A 231 -13.35 5.93 4.02
C GLY A 231 -12.24 5.02 4.53
N VAL A 232 -11.25 4.66 3.69
CA VAL A 232 -10.19 3.71 4.07
C VAL A 232 -9.42 4.18 5.32
N ASP A 233 -9.20 3.28 6.27
CA ASP A 233 -8.54 3.60 7.55
C ASP A 233 -7.04 3.80 7.39
N GLY A 234 -6.38 3.00 6.56
CA GLY A 234 -4.94 3.06 6.39
C GLY A 234 -4.46 2.67 5.00
N MET A 235 -3.42 3.33 4.51
CA MET A 235 -2.69 2.95 3.31
C MET A 235 -1.22 2.74 3.66
N ALA A 236 -0.64 1.60 3.30
CA ALA A 236 0.76 1.28 3.56
C ALA A 236 1.61 1.50 2.31
N THR A 237 2.67 2.31 2.44
CA THR A 237 3.64 2.57 1.36
C THR A 237 5.07 2.40 1.86
N GLY A 238 6.04 2.24 0.96
CA GLY A 238 7.42 1.99 1.33
C GLY A 238 8.45 2.72 0.48
N THR A 239 9.70 2.24 0.55
CA THR A 239 10.85 2.86 -0.11
C THR A 239 10.93 2.52 -1.59
N TYR A 240 11.06 1.25 -1.92
CA TYR A 240 11.21 0.76 -3.30
C TYR A 240 9.85 0.59 -3.99
N LEU A 241 9.84 0.57 -5.32
CA LEU A 241 8.58 0.43 -6.07
C LEU A 241 7.81 -0.85 -5.70
N ASN A 242 8.49 -1.98 -5.46
CA ASN A 242 7.86 -3.24 -5.05
C ASN A 242 7.27 -3.26 -3.62
N VAL A 243 7.35 -2.15 -2.89
CA VAL A 243 6.60 -1.91 -1.64
C VAL A 243 5.65 -0.70 -1.77
N ARG A 244 5.50 -0.16 -2.99
CA ARG A 244 4.56 0.90 -3.39
C ARG A 244 3.56 0.45 -4.45
N HIS A 245 3.73 -0.74 -5.01
CA HIS A 245 2.73 -1.46 -5.77
C HIS A 245 2.99 -2.96 -5.64
N PHE A 246 1.92 -3.75 -5.70
CA PHE A 246 2.01 -5.19 -5.60
C PHE A 246 2.02 -5.84 -6.99
N PHE A 247 3.00 -6.70 -7.19
CA PHE A 247 3.11 -7.68 -8.27
C PHE A 247 3.83 -8.90 -7.69
N ASN A 248 4.04 -9.96 -8.48
CA ASN A 248 4.74 -11.15 -8.01
C ASN A 248 6.25 -10.90 -7.80
N LYS A 249 6.59 -10.19 -6.73
CA LYS A 249 7.95 -9.89 -6.27
C LYS A 249 8.63 -11.07 -5.55
N PHE A 250 7.95 -12.22 -5.51
CA PHE A 250 8.40 -13.44 -4.85
C PHE A 250 9.06 -14.42 -5.82
N GLU A 251 8.88 -14.20 -7.12
CA GLU A 251 9.70 -14.79 -8.17
C GLU A 251 11.07 -14.11 -8.24
N LYS A 252 12.08 -14.86 -8.69
CA LYS A 252 13.39 -14.30 -8.99
C LYS A 252 13.26 -13.47 -10.27
N ASP A 253 13.54 -12.18 -10.17
CA ASP A 253 13.80 -11.35 -11.34
C ASP A 253 15.29 -11.50 -11.70
N ASP A 254 15.58 -12.06 -12.88
CA ASP A 254 16.95 -12.19 -13.39
C ASP A 254 17.51 -10.85 -13.92
N VAL A 255 16.71 -9.78 -13.89
CA VAL A 255 17.08 -8.47 -14.43
C VAL A 255 17.71 -7.60 -13.35
N ILE A 256 19.02 -7.33 -13.49
CA ILE A 256 19.71 -6.30 -12.72
C ILE A 256 19.18 -4.92 -13.17
N GLN A 257 18.17 -4.39 -12.49
CA GLN A 257 17.68 -3.04 -12.77
C GLN A 257 18.73 -1.99 -12.34
N ARG A 258 19.04 -1.06 -13.23
CA ARG A 258 19.90 0.10 -12.90
C ARG A 258 19.24 0.95 -11.82
N LYS A 259 19.93 1.11 -10.68
CA LYS A 259 19.51 2.03 -9.62
C LYS A 259 19.52 3.45 -10.15
N SER A 260 18.39 4.14 -10.03
CA SER A 260 18.25 5.57 -10.33
C SER A 260 17.59 6.24 -9.14
N ILE A 261 18.08 7.42 -8.78
CA ILE A 261 17.45 8.25 -7.75
C ILE A 261 16.34 9.06 -8.43
N TRP A 262 15.16 9.05 -7.79
CA TRP A 262 13.98 9.75 -8.27
C TRP A 262 13.51 10.74 -7.22
N TYR A 263 13.20 11.95 -7.65
CA TYR A 263 12.57 12.99 -6.86
C TYR A 263 11.07 12.96 -7.09
N TYR A 264 10.28 12.87 -6.03
CA TYR A 264 8.82 12.98 -6.12
C TYR A 264 8.41 14.44 -6.05
N TYR A 265 7.76 14.95 -7.07
CA TYR A 265 7.20 16.29 -7.05
C TYR A 265 5.71 16.21 -6.69
N PRO A 266 5.34 16.46 -5.41
CA PRO A 266 3.98 16.18 -4.94
C PRO A 266 2.89 16.99 -5.64
N ALA A 267 3.18 18.23 -6.05
CA ALA A 267 2.19 19.07 -6.72
C ALA A 267 1.87 18.61 -8.15
N ALA A 268 2.73 17.81 -8.77
CA ALA A 268 2.50 17.15 -10.06
C ALA A 268 2.13 15.67 -9.90
N MET A 269 2.11 15.14 -8.66
CA MET A 269 1.98 13.72 -8.35
C MET A 269 2.91 12.81 -9.17
N SER A 270 4.06 13.32 -9.61
CA SER A 270 4.94 12.63 -10.57
C SER A 270 6.36 12.50 -10.01
N GLU A 271 7.11 11.50 -10.46
CA GLU A 271 8.50 11.31 -10.06
C GLU A 271 9.46 11.61 -11.23
N TYR A 272 10.56 12.32 -10.94
CA TYR A 272 11.52 12.79 -11.92
C TYR A 272 12.91 12.25 -11.62
N LYS A 273 13.64 11.81 -12.65
CA LYS A 273 15.07 11.47 -12.53
C LYS A 273 15.88 12.74 -12.35
N MET A 274 17.05 12.61 -11.71
CA MET A 274 18.01 13.72 -11.52
C MET A 274 18.29 14.50 -12.81
N GLY A 275 18.48 13.83 -13.95
CA GLY A 275 18.72 14.52 -15.23
C GLY A 275 17.57 15.43 -15.68
N PHE A 276 16.31 15.13 -15.32
CA PHE A 276 15.20 16.05 -15.60
C PHE A 276 15.13 17.20 -14.61
N LEU A 277 15.65 17.04 -13.39
CA LEU A 277 15.83 18.16 -12.47
C LEU A 277 16.94 19.11 -12.96
N ASP A 278 17.99 18.58 -13.57
CA ASP A 278 19.03 19.39 -14.22
C ASP A 278 18.44 20.19 -15.40
N VAL A 279 17.55 19.59 -16.19
CA VAL A 279 16.79 20.32 -17.22
C VAL A 279 15.94 21.43 -16.59
N ALA A 280 15.23 21.14 -15.49
CA ALA A 280 14.46 22.15 -14.77
C ALA A 280 15.34 23.29 -14.23
N TYR A 281 16.55 22.98 -13.77
CA TYR A 281 17.55 23.96 -13.33
C TYR A 281 17.95 24.88 -14.48
N ASN A 282 18.36 24.29 -15.61
CA ASN A 282 18.80 25.04 -16.80
C ASN A 282 17.67 25.87 -17.44
N ALA A 283 16.43 25.40 -17.35
CA ALA A 283 15.24 26.12 -17.80
C ALA A 283 14.76 27.19 -16.80
N GLY A 284 15.40 27.34 -15.63
CA GLY A 284 15.04 28.33 -14.62
C GLY A 284 13.72 28.04 -13.87
N VAL A 285 13.19 26.82 -13.99
CA VAL A 285 11.91 26.42 -13.39
C VAL A 285 12.04 25.48 -12.19
N LEU A 286 13.26 25.06 -11.83
CA LEU A 286 13.49 24.13 -10.70
C LEU A 286 12.85 24.60 -9.39
N GLN A 287 12.93 25.89 -9.06
CA GLN A 287 12.36 26.40 -7.80
C GLN A 287 10.83 26.23 -7.73
N GLN A 288 10.14 26.10 -8.87
CA GLN A 288 8.71 25.78 -8.90
C GLN A 288 8.43 24.35 -8.43
N MET A 289 9.43 23.46 -8.49
CA MET A 289 9.32 22.08 -8.02
C MET A 289 9.57 21.94 -6.51
N LYS A 290 10.00 23.01 -5.82
CA LYS A 290 10.34 22.97 -4.40
C LYS A 290 9.08 22.69 -3.56
N PRO A 291 9.08 21.69 -2.67
CA PRO A 291 7.94 21.42 -1.80
C PRO A 291 7.80 22.54 -0.75
N THR A 292 6.59 22.69 -0.21
CA THR A 292 6.40 23.54 0.97
C THR A 292 7.10 22.91 2.18
N LYS A 293 7.39 23.73 3.21
CA LYS A 293 8.08 23.28 4.43
C LYS A 293 7.33 22.17 5.18
N ASP A 294 6.00 22.12 5.07
CA ASP A 294 5.21 21.06 5.69
C ASP A 294 5.27 19.75 4.90
N MET A 295 5.42 19.84 3.57
CA MET A 295 5.50 18.68 2.68
C MET A 295 6.90 18.05 2.69
N ASP A 296 7.94 18.82 3.04
CA ASP A 296 9.29 18.32 3.17
C ASP A 296 10.01 18.87 4.40
N LYS A 297 10.56 17.98 5.21
CA LYS A 297 11.32 18.31 6.43
C LYS A 297 12.79 18.66 6.14
N GLY A 298 13.06 19.24 4.97
CA GLY A 298 14.41 19.57 4.50
C GLY A 298 15.18 18.37 3.92
N PHE A 299 14.50 17.27 3.58
CA PHE A 299 15.16 16.12 2.96
C PHE A 299 15.67 16.45 1.55
N VAL A 300 15.05 17.43 0.87
CA VAL A 300 15.40 17.79 -0.51
C VAL A 300 16.03 19.17 -0.64
N ASP A 301 16.33 19.87 0.46
CA ASP A 301 16.87 21.23 0.43
C ASP A 301 18.13 21.36 -0.44
N LEU A 302 18.98 20.33 -0.44
CA LEU A 302 20.19 20.25 -1.26
C LEU A 302 19.89 20.42 -2.76
N LEU A 303 18.75 19.93 -3.25
CA LEU A 303 18.35 20.05 -4.66
C LEU A 303 18.06 21.49 -5.07
N PHE A 304 17.67 22.34 -4.12
CA PHE A 304 17.18 23.70 -4.38
C PHE A 304 18.14 24.79 -3.89
N ALA A 305 19.36 24.41 -3.49
CA ALA A 305 20.37 25.29 -2.90
C ALA A 305 21.20 26.11 -3.93
N GLY A 306 20.87 26.04 -5.22
CA GLY A 306 21.53 26.82 -6.28
C GLY A 306 22.66 26.09 -7.01
N ALA A 307 22.90 24.81 -6.72
CA ALA A 307 23.76 23.93 -7.50
C ALA A 307 22.93 23.07 -8.48
N LEU A 308 23.60 22.52 -9.50
CA LEU A 308 22.99 21.55 -10.40
C LEU A 308 22.54 20.30 -9.60
N PRO A 309 21.25 19.88 -9.66
CA PRO A 309 20.72 18.79 -8.85
C PRO A 309 21.57 17.51 -8.86
N SER A 310 22.02 17.04 -10.02
CA SER A 310 22.86 15.84 -10.14
C SER A 310 24.26 15.96 -9.52
N ALA A 311 24.73 17.17 -9.25
CA ALA A 311 26.01 17.42 -8.56
C ALA A 311 25.86 17.52 -7.03
N THR A 312 24.64 17.42 -6.50
CA THR A 312 24.38 17.49 -5.06
C THR A 312 24.61 16.15 -4.38
N ALA A 313 24.73 16.17 -3.04
CA ALA A 313 24.81 14.94 -2.23
C ALA A 313 23.44 14.26 -2.00
N PHE A 314 22.40 14.64 -2.76
CA PHE A 314 21.07 14.04 -2.65
C PHE A 314 21.12 12.55 -3.02
N ASN A 315 20.61 11.71 -2.13
CA ASN A 315 20.74 10.26 -2.23
C ASN A 315 19.40 9.54 -2.07
N GLU A 316 19.42 8.23 -2.30
CA GLU A 316 18.23 7.37 -2.26
C GLU A 316 17.50 7.42 -0.90
N THR A 317 18.23 7.48 0.23
CA THR A 317 17.59 7.55 1.56
C THR A 317 16.83 8.85 1.75
N MET A 318 17.38 9.97 1.28
CA MET A 318 16.70 11.27 1.29
C MET A 318 15.45 11.25 0.41
N ALA A 319 15.56 10.70 -0.81
CA ALA A 319 14.43 10.52 -1.72
C ALA A 319 13.30 9.68 -1.13
N PHE A 320 13.64 8.60 -0.42
CA PHE A 320 12.67 7.75 0.27
C PHE A 320 11.94 8.47 1.40
N LYS A 321 12.68 9.16 2.28
CA LYS A 321 12.09 9.94 3.37
C LYS A 321 11.19 11.05 2.82
N HIS A 322 11.65 11.75 1.78
CA HIS A 322 10.88 12.76 1.08
C HIS A 322 9.55 12.21 0.53
N TYR A 323 9.60 11.16 -0.29
CA TYR A 323 8.39 10.56 -0.86
C TYR A 323 7.39 10.15 0.22
N ILE A 324 7.84 9.37 1.20
CA ILE A 324 6.98 8.84 2.24
C ILE A 324 6.35 9.97 3.06
N HIS A 325 7.11 11.03 3.34
CA HIS A 325 6.58 12.19 4.06
C HIS A 325 5.57 12.99 3.22
N CYS A 326 5.88 13.28 1.95
CA CYS A 326 4.94 13.92 1.04
C CYS A 326 3.62 13.17 0.96
N VAL A 327 3.67 11.85 0.78
CA VAL A 327 2.45 11.02 0.72
C VAL A 327 1.68 11.07 2.04
N LYS A 328 2.35 11.10 3.20
CA LYS A 328 1.68 11.25 4.51
C LYS A 328 0.87 12.55 4.56
N ILE A 329 1.48 13.66 4.18
CA ILE A 329 0.83 14.96 4.20
C ILE A 329 -0.30 15.01 3.17
N GLN A 330 -0.11 14.41 1.99
CA GLN A 330 -1.19 14.30 1.00
C GLN A 330 -2.38 13.48 1.53
N VAL A 331 -2.14 12.34 2.19
CA VAL A 331 -3.19 11.53 2.84
C VAL A 331 -4.00 12.36 3.84
N GLN A 332 -3.31 13.17 4.65
CA GLN A 332 -3.94 14.07 5.62
C GLN A 332 -4.75 15.18 4.93
N ASN A 333 -4.25 15.70 3.81
CA ASN A 333 -4.91 16.77 3.06
C ASN A 333 -6.15 16.31 2.29
N VAL A 334 -6.22 15.04 1.88
CA VAL A 334 -7.38 14.51 1.16
C VAL A 334 -8.43 13.90 2.08
N SER A 335 -8.06 13.45 3.28
CA SER A 335 -9.02 12.92 4.26
C SER A 335 -9.74 14.06 4.98
N ARG A 336 -11.07 14.19 4.81
CA ARG A 336 -11.87 15.28 5.41
C ARG A 336 -13.00 14.75 6.30
N GLU A 337 -13.60 15.65 7.07
CA GLU A 337 -14.70 15.37 8.00
C GLU A 337 -16.00 14.97 7.30
N THR A 338 -16.15 15.26 6.01
CA THR A 338 -17.30 14.86 5.21
C THR A 338 -16.85 14.13 3.95
N TYR A 339 -17.73 13.27 3.43
CA TYR A 339 -17.53 12.61 2.14
C TYR A 339 -17.35 13.62 1.00
N GLN A 340 -18.20 14.65 0.93
CA GLN A 340 -18.16 15.66 -0.12
C GLN A 340 -16.86 16.45 -0.13
N ASP A 341 -16.38 16.88 1.04
CA ASP A 341 -15.11 17.58 1.15
C ASP A 341 -13.93 16.68 0.80
N THR A 342 -14.00 15.39 1.12
CA THR A 342 -12.98 14.39 0.78
C THR A 342 -12.90 14.21 -0.73
N VAL A 343 -14.03 14.07 -1.43
CA VAL A 343 -14.08 13.99 -2.90
C VAL A 343 -13.55 15.28 -3.52
N ALA A 344 -14.02 16.44 -3.07
CA ALA A 344 -13.57 17.73 -3.58
C ALA A 344 -12.06 17.96 -3.38
N ALA A 345 -11.50 17.56 -2.23
CA ALA A 345 -10.07 17.65 -1.96
C ALA A 345 -9.25 16.78 -2.92
N ASN A 346 -9.73 15.59 -3.26
CA ASN A 346 -9.10 14.75 -4.28
C ASN A 346 -9.19 15.40 -5.67
N GLU A 347 -10.34 15.94 -6.06
CA GLU A 347 -10.51 16.61 -7.37
C GLU A 347 -9.57 17.81 -7.53
N VAL A 348 -9.46 18.65 -6.51
CA VAL A 348 -8.52 19.80 -6.49
C VAL A 348 -7.08 19.33 -6.62
N MET A 349 -6.70 18.27 -5.89
CA MET A 349 -5.35 17.70 -5.99
C MET A 349 -5.05 17.19 -7.41
N LEU A 350 -6.00 16.50 -8.04
CA LEU A 350 -5.88 15.98 -9.41
C LEU A 350 -5.80 17.10 -10.45
N GLU A 351 -6.60 18.16 -10.29
CA GLU A 351 -6.54 19.34 -11.16
C GLU A 351 -5.21 20.08 -11.04
N MET A 352 -4.72 20.27 -9.80
CA MET A 352 -3.41 20.86 -9.56
C MET A 352 -2.30 19.99 -10.19
N ALA A 353 -2.37 18.68 -10.05
CA ALA A 353 -1.42 17.75 -10.66
C ALA A 353 -1.35 17.94 -12.17
N MET A 354 -2.49 17.95 -12.86
CA MET A 354 -2.54 18.16 -14.31
C MET A 354 -1.89 19.49 -14.71
N ARG A 355 -2.29 20.61 -14.08
CA ARG A 355 -1.75 21.95 -14.39
C ARG A 355 -0.23 22.02 -14.17
N ARG A 356 0.28 21.37 -13.11
CA ARG A 356 1.72 21.34 -12.81
C ARG A 356 2.50 20.47 -13.78
N ILE A 357 1.94 19.33 -14.19
CA ILE A 357 2.54 18.49 -15.23
C ILE A 357 2.64 19.27 -16.54
N GLU A 358 1.54 19.87 -17.00
CA GLU A 358 1.53 20.65 -18.25
C GLU A 358 2.54 21.80 -18.23
N TYR A 359 2.64 22.51 -17.10
CA TYR A 359 3.63 23.57 -16.94
C TYR A 359 5.08 23.04 -17.00
N MET A 360 5.37 21.90 -16.37
CA MET A 360 6.69 21.28 -16.43
C MET A 360 7.05 20.79 -17.84
N GLU A 361 6.10 20.14 -18.53
CA GLU A 361 6.30 19.64 -19.89
C GLU A 361 6.52 20.76 -20.90
N LYS A 362 5.81 21.91 -20.76
CA LYS A 362 6.04 23.12 -21.57
C LYS A 362 7.46 23.68 -21.42
N ASN A 363 8.15 23.36 -20.32
CA ASN A 363 9.54 23.74 -20.06
C ASN A 363 10.53 22.59 -20.28
N GLY A 364 10.12 21.51 -20.96
CA GLY A 364 10.98 20.38 -21.31
C GLY A 364 11.28 19.40 -20.17
N VAL A 365 10.57 19.50 -19.05
CA VAL A 365 10.78 18.67 -17.85
C VAL A 365 9.76 17.52 -17.83
N TYR A 366 10.18 16.31 -18.17
CA TYR A 366 9.30 15.14 -18.31
C TYR A 366 9.54 14.08 -17.23
N ALA A 367 8.47 13.53 -16.66
CA ALA A 367 8.53 12.44 -15.68
C ALA A 367 8.62 11.03 -16.30
N GLN A 368 8.53 10.94 -17.63
CA GLN A 368 8.53 9.68 -18.39
C GLN A 368 7.46 8.71 -17.84
N ALA A 369 7.81 7.44 -17.63
CA ALA A 369 6.92 6.39 -17.12
C ALA A 369 6.44 6.60 -15.67
N ARG A 370 6.91 7.63 -14.96
CA ARG A 370 6.40 8.02 -13.62
C ARG A 370 5.62 9.34 -13.66
N SER A 371 5.12 9.71 -14.83
CA SER A 371 4.17 10.81 -15.00
C SER A 371 2.78 10.40 -14.54
N PHE A 372 2.09 11.30 -13.84
CA PHE A 372 0.70 11.12 -13.43
C PHE A 372 -0.30 11.60 -14.49
N LYS A 373 0.17 12.10 -15.64
CA LYS A 373 -0.67 12.77 -16.66
C LYS A 373 -1.88 11.95 -17.07
N ASP A 374 -1.64 10.73 -17.56
CA ASP A 374 -2.70 9.83 -18.03
C ASP A 374 -3.47 9.18 -16.87
N ILE A 375 -2.97 9.34 -15.65
CA ILE A 375 -3.53 8.75 -14.42
C ILE A 375 -4.55 9.70 -13.76
N VAL A 376 -4.48 11.00 -14.05
CA VAL A 376 -5.45 11.99 -13.56
C VAL A 376 -6.88 11.57 -13.93
N ASP A 377 -7.12 11.25 -15.20
CA ASP A 377 -8.46 10.94 -15.69
C ASP A 377 -8.95 9.56 -15.20
N VAL A 378 -8.03 8.62 -14.98
CA VAL A 378 -8.31 7.33 -14.36
C VAL A 378 -8.85 7.52 -12.94
N ASN A 379 -8.17 8.35 -12.15
CA ASN A 379 -8.59 8.67 -10.78
C ASN A 379 -9.91 9.44 -10.74
N ARG A 380 -10.11 10.41 -11.64
CA ARG A 380 -11.38 11.15 -11.76
C ARG A 380 -12.54 10.23 -12.10
N ALA A 381 -12.38 9.36 -13.10
CA ALA A 381 -13.40 8.41 -13.49
C ALA A 381 -13.79 7.47 -12.33
N ALA A 382 -12.79 7.01 -11.56
CA ALA A 382 -13.02 6.14 -10.42
C ALA A 382 -13.77 6.86 -9.28
N LEU A 383 -13.44 8.13 -8.98
CA LEU A 383 -14.14 8.96 -7.99
C LEU A 383 -15.59 9.25 -8.40
N GLN A 384 -15.82 9.62 -9.66
CA GLN A 384 -17.17 9.87 -10.19
C GLN A 384 -18.04 8.61 -10.13
N ARG A 385 -17.45 7.45 -10.44
CA ARG A 385 -18.15 6.17 -10.31
C ARG A 385 -18.45 5.85 -8.84
N LEU A 386 -17.53 6.14 -7.92
CA LEU A 386 -17.80 6.00 -6.49
C LEU A 386 -19.00 6.85 -6.04
N ASP A 387 -19.02 8.14 -6.38
CA ASP A 387 -20.14 9.03 -6.00
C ASP A 387 -21.46 8.56 -6.62
N LYS A 388 -21.43 8.10 -7.87
CA LYS A 388 -22.64 7.58 -8.53
C LYS A 388 -23.21 6.32 -7.86
N VAL A 389 -22.35 5.38 -7.46
CA VAL A 389 -22.80 4.07 -6.95
C VAL A 389 -23.06 4.11 -5.44
N ARG A 390 -22.15 4.72 -4.66
CA ARG A 390 -22.18 4.68 -3.18
C ARG A 390 -22.19 6.06 -2.53
N GLY A 391 -22.15 7.15 -3.31
CA GLY A 391 -22.08 8.51 -2.78
C GLY A 391 -23.26 8.89 -1.90
N PHE A 392 -24.47 8.37 -2.16
CA PHE A 392 -25.61 8.60 -1.27
C PHE A 392 -25.38 8.00 0.12
N GLN A 393 -25.01 6.72 0.21
CA GLN A 393 -24.73 6.04 1.49
C GLN A 393 -23.56 6.69 2.21
N LEU A 394 -22.46 6.92 1.48
CA LEU A 394 -21.26 7.55 2.05
C LEU A 394 -21.54 8.95 2.59
N LYS A 395 -22.45 9.74 2.00
CA LYS A 395 -22.84 11.05 2.54
C LYS A 395 -23.54 10.96 3.90
N HIS A 396 -24.34 9.91 4.10
CA HIS A 396 -25.15 9.76 5.32
C HIS A 396 -24.39 9.06 6.44
N GLU A 397 -23.55 8.09 6.10
CA GLU A 397 -22.85 7.23 7.07
C GLU A 397 -21.42 7.67 7.35
N TRP A 398 -20.90 8.71 6.67
CA TRP A 398 -19.48 9.14 6.75
C TRP A 398 -18.93 9.29 8.17
N LYS A 399 -19.74 9.86 9.07
CA LYS A 399 -19.32 10.15 10.45
C LYS A 399 -19.15 8.90 11.30
N ASP A 400 -19.76 7.80 10.86
CA ASP A 400 -19.75 6.51 11.55
C ASP A 400 -18.71 5.53 10.95
N LEU A 401 -17.99 5.95 9.89
CA LEU A 401 -16.96 5.15 9.20
C LEU A 401 -15.63 5.04 9.95
#